data_AF-A0A971DTB1-F1
#
_entry.id   AF-A0A971DTB1-F1
#
_cell.length_a   1.000
_cell.length_b   1.000
_cell.length_c   1.000
_cell.angle_alpha   90.00
_cell.angle_beta   90.00
_cell.angle_gamma   90.00
#
_symmetry.space_group_name_H-M   'P 1'
#
loop_
_entity.id
_entity.type
_entity.pdbx_description
1 polymer ?
#
loop_
_entity_poly.entity_id
_entity_poly.type
_entity_poly.pdbx_seq_one_letter_code
_entity_poly.pdbx_strand_id
1 'polypeptide(L)'
;MIRNKDINQLAEILKGYINSMDLTLEGIDGFYLNQFTKRYMLHILARMTHYIEEQSGINSNFADYVNREQKNPYDIEHIWADDYTQGNHQQDFSTEEEFKQFRNRFGGLLILPKDKNRSLQDMEYSKKVIKYDSENLLARTLNKNCYSNNPLFLRFMNETQLPFKPYDQFDKKALIERQSLYKEICKKIWDVNKIDLLANS
;
A
#
# COMPACT_ATOMS: atom_id res chain seq x y z
N MET A 1 -17.38 -15.68 -20.52
CA MET A 1 -18.27 -16.84 -20.23
C MET A 1 -17.42 -17.91 -19.55
N ILE A 2 -17.53 -18.07 -18.22
CA ILE A 2 -16.60 -18.90 -17.40
C ILE A 2 -17.19 -20.26 -16.95
N ARG A 3 -18.46 -20.54 -17.23
CA ARG A 3 -19.12 -21.79 -16.81
C ARG A 3 -18.69 -22.97 -17.69
N ASN A 4 -18.64 -24.18 -17.12
CA ASN A 4 -18.31 -25.44 -17.79
C ASN A 4 -16.96 -25.40 -18.54
N LYS A 5 -15.96 -24.78 -17.92
CA LYS A 5 -14.59 -24.69 -18.41
C LYS A 5 -13.70 -25.54 -17.50
N ASP A 6 -12.78 -26.30 -18.07
CA ASP A 6 -11.72 -26.92 -17.27
C ASP A 6 -10.73 -25.86 -16.75
N ILE A 7 -9.85 -26.25 -15.84
CA ILE A 7 -8.91 -25.34 -15.16
C ILE A 7 -7.99 -24.62 -16.16
N ASN A 8 -7.48 -25.32 -17.18
CA ASN A 8 -6.61 -24.73 -18.19
C ASN A 8 -7.37 -23.74 -19.07
N GLN A 9 -8.59 -24.08 -19.46
CA GLN A 9 -9.47 -23.16 -20.20
C GLN A 9 -9.84 -21.92 -19.37
N LEU A 10 -10.05 -22.06 -18.06
CA LEU A 10 -10.27 -20.93 -17.17
C LEU A 10 -9.04 -20.03 -17.09
N ALA A 11 -7.85 -20.61 -16.97
CA ALA A 11 -6.59 -19.87 -16.94
C ALA A 11 -6.42 -19.01 -18.20
N GLU A 12 -6.58 -19.60 -19.38
CA GLU A 12 -6.49 -18.86 -20.66
C GLU A 12 -7.52 -17.74 -20.76
N ILE A 13 -8.76 -17.98 -20.33
CA ILE A 13 -9.81 -16.94 -20.33
C ILE A 13 -9.44 -15.79 -19.41
N LEU A 14 -8.99 -16.06 -18.18
CA LEU A 14 -8.64 -15.03 -17.20
C LEU A 14 -7.42 -14.22 -17.65
N LYS A 15 -6.38 -14.89 -18.18
CA LYS A 15 -5.22 -14.21 -18.78
C LYS A 15 -5.64 -13.34 -19.96
N GLY A 16 -6.50 -13.84 -20.84
CA GLY A 16 -7.07 -13.07 -21.94
C GLY A 16 -7.78 -11.81 -21.47
N TYR A 17 -8.63 -11.91 -20.45
CA TYR A 17 -9.31 -10.76 -19.86
C TYR A 17 -8.33 -9.73 -19.29
N ILE A 18 -7.32 -10.16 -18.53
CA ILE A 18 -6.32 -9.26 -17.94
C ILE A 18 -5.52 -8.56 -19.04
N ASN A 19 -5.05 -9.30 -20.04
CA ASN A 19 -4.25 -8.76 -21.14
C ASN A 19 -5.06 -7.82 -22.05
N SER A 20 -6.39 -7.93 -22.06
CA SER A 20 -7.28 -7.02 -22.78
C SER A 20 -7.68 -5.76 -22.01
N MET A 21 -7.26 -5.59 -20.76
CA MET A 21 -7.60 -4.39 -19.98
C MET A 21 -6.79 -3.19 -20.49
N ASP A 22 -7.48 -2.05 -20.69
CA ASP A 22 -6.83 -0.80 -21.09
C ASP A 22 -5.87 -0.26 -20.03
N LEU A 23 -6.15 -0.55 -18.75
CA LEU A 23 -5.36 -0.12 -17.61
C LEU A 23 -4.47 -1.27 -17.14
N THR A 24 -3.16 -1.03 -17.16
CA THR A 24 -2.16 -1.94 -16.61
C THR A 24 -1.68 -1.44 -15.25
N LEU A 25 -0.88 -2.25 -14.55
CA LEU A 25 -0.25 -1.83 -13.29
C LEU A 25 0.73 -0.66 -13.45
N GLU A 26 1.11 -0.31 -14.68
CA GLU A 26 1.87 0.91 -14.96
C GLU A 26 1.06 2.17 -14.66
N GLY A 27 -0.28 2.09 -14.72
CA GLY A 27 -1.18 3.18 -14.33
C GLY A 27 -1.10 3.57 -12.84
N ILE A 28 -0.43 2.76 -12.00
CA ILE A 28 -0.20 3.09 -10.59
C ILE A 28 0.57 4.41 -10.45
N ASP A 29 1.46 4.77 -11.38
CA ASP A 29 2.25 6.00 -11.28
C ASP A 29 1.38 7.26 -11.22
N GLY A 30 0.21 7.22 -11.86
CA GLY A 30 -0.81 8.27 -11.83
C GLY A 30 -1.97 8.00 -10.87
N PHE A 31 -1.94 6.94 -10.07
CA PHE A 31 -3.04 6.59 -9.17
C PHE A 31 -3.03 7.45 -7.90
N TYR A 32 -4.13 8.15 -7.67
CA TYR A 32 -4.30 9.05 -6.53
C TYR A 32 -5.69 8.95 -5.90
N LEU A 33 -5.77 9.37 -4.65
CA LEU A 33 -6.98 9.40 -3.84
C LEU A 33 -7.86 10.59 -4.21
N ASN A 34 -9.11 10.30 -4.54
CA ASN A 34 -10.20 11.23 -4.70
C ASN A 34 -11.52 10.53 -4.31
N GLN A 35 -12.66 11.22 -4.46
CA GLN A 35 -13.96 10.66 -4.07
C GLN A 35 -14.31 9.36 -4.81
N PHE A 36 -13.92 9.22 -6.08
CA PHE A 36 -14.19 8.04 -6.90
C PHE A 36 -13.23 6.89 -6.61
N THR A 37 -11.95 7.20 -6.36
CA THR A 37 -10.91 6.17 -6.14
C THR A 37 -10.86 5.67 -4.69
N LYS A 38 -11.43 6.41 -3.73
CA LYS A 38 -11.37 6.10 -2.28
C LYS A 38 -11.70 4.64 -1.94
N ARG A 39 -12.79 4.09 -2.49
CA ARG A 39 -13.20 2.70 -2.21
C ARG A 39 -12.16 1.68 -2.70
N TYR A 40 -11.56 1.93 -3.86
CA TYR A 40 -10.55 1.07 -4.46
C TYR A 40 -9.21 1.21 -3.73
N MET A 41 -8.83 2.45 -3.39
CA MET A 41 -7.61 2.76 -2.63
C MET A 41 -7.58 2.00 -1.30
N LEU A 42 -8.68 1.99 -0.54
CA LEU A 42 -8.77 1.23 0.70
C LEU A 42 -8.54 -0.28 0.46
N HIS A 43 -9.19 -0.86 -0.55
CA HIS A 43 -9.06 -2.29 -0.86
C HIS A 43 -7.64 -2.66 -1.31
N ILE A 44 -7.01 -1.81 -2.12
CA ILE A 44 -5.65 -2.02 -2.60
C ILE A 44 -4.66 -1.96 -1.43
N LEU A 45 -4.75 -0.92 -0.58
CA LEU A 45 -3.91 -0.79 0.62
C LEU A 45 -4.11 -1.97 1.59
N ALA A 46 -5.35 -2.42 1.76
CA ALA A 46 -5.68 -3.58 2.58
C ALA A 46 -5.09 -4.88 2.00
N ARG A 47 -5.17 -5.10 0.68
CA ARG A 47 -4.53 -6.25 0.01
C ARG A 47 -3.02 -6.22 0.16
N MET A 48 -2.40 -5.06 0.00
CA MET A 48 -0.96 -4.88 0.20
C MET A 48 -0.55 -5.18 1.64
N THR A 49 -1.27 -4.61 2.60
CA THR A 49 -0.99 -4.81 4.03
C THR A 49 -1.08 -6.30 4.38
N HIS A 50 -2.17 -6.95 3.98
CA HIS A 50 -2.37 -8.38 4.18
C HIS A 50 -1.26 -9.23 3.52
N TYR A 51 -0.91 -8.95 2.26
CA TYR A 51 0.15 -9.65 1.56
C TYR A 51 1.50 -9.54 2.29
N ILE A 52 1.90 -8.33 2.68
CA ILE A 52 3.17 -8.11 3.37
C ILE A 52 3.21 -8.85 4.70
N GLU A 53 2.12 -8.82 5.46
CA GLU A 53 2.00 -9.49 6.75
C GLU A 53 2.03 -11.02 6.62
N GLU A 54 1.20 -11.58 5.74
CA GLU A 54 1.12 -13.03 5.51
C GLU A 54 2.48 -13.58 5.05
N GLN A 55 3.14 -12.92 4.09
CA GLN A 55 4.47 -13.33 3.62
C GLN A 55 5.57 -13.13 4.68
N SER A 56 5.31 -12.29 5.69
CA SER A 56 6.19 -12.10 6.85
C SER A 56 5.78 -12.98 8.05
N GLY A 57 4.89 -13.96 7.86
CA GLY A 57 4.47 -14.91 8.90
C GLY A 57 3.59 -14.31 9.99
N ILE A 58 2.99 -13.14 9.74
CA ILE A 58 1.99 -12.53 10.63
C ILE A 58 0.62 -13.07 10.23
N ASN A 59 -0.14 -13.54 11.22
CA ASN A 59 -1.53 -13.93 10.99
C ASN A 59 -2.37 -12.67 10.68
N SER A 60 -2.72 -12.52 9.41
CA SER A 60 -3.38 -11.35 8.87
C SER A 60 -4.59 -11.77 8.04
N ASN A 61 -5.66 -11.01 8.10
CA ASN A 61 -6.88 -11.30 7.36
C ASN A 61 -7.35 -10.05 6.62
N PHE A 62 -7.37 -10.14 5.28
CA PHE A 62 -7.87 -9.07 4.42
C PHE A 62 -9.31 -8.63 4.80
N ALA A 63 -10.18 -9.56 5.18
CA ALA A 63 -11.56 -9.25 5.52
C ALA A 63 -11.67 -8.28 6.70
N ASP A 64 -10.75 -8.38 7.66
CA ASP A 64 -10.72 -7.49 8.83
C ASP A 64 -10.36 -6.05 8.42
N TYR A 65 -9.51 -5.86 7.43
CA TYR A 65 -9.15 -4.51 6.95
C TYR A 65 -10.26 -3.82 6.16
N VAL A 66 -11.13 -4.57 5.49
CA VAL A 66 -12.21 -3.99 4.66
C VAL A 66 -13.58 -4.02 5.32
N ASN A 67 -13.72 -4.71 6.46
CA ASN A 67 -14.97 -4.76 7.20
C ASN A 67 -15.36 -3.37 7.73
N ARG A 68 -16.45 -2.81 7.21
CA ARG A 68 -16.98 -1.50 7.62
C ARG A 68 -17.96 -1.56 8.79
N GLU A 69 -18.41 -2.76 9.15
CA GLU A 69 -19.40 -3.01 10.23
C GLU A 69 -18.74 -3.24 11.59
N GLN A 70 -17.43 -3.47 11.62
CA GLN A 70 -16.69 -3.61 12.88
C GLN A 70 -16.66 -2.30 13.68
N LYS A 71 -16.53 -2.40 15.01
CA LYS A 71 -16.55 -1.25 15.93
C LYS A 71 -15.49 -0.19 15.61
N ASN A 72 -14.31 -0.61 15.18
CA ASN A 72 -13.20 0.27 14.85
C ASN A 72 -12.64 -0.07 13.46
N PRO A 73 -13.31 0.35 12.38
CA PRO A 73 -12.91 0.00 11.03
C PRO A 73 -11.59 0.68 10.66
N TYR A 74 -10.91 0.15 9.66
CA TYR A 74 -9.71 0.78 9.11
C TYR A 74 -10.09 1.90 8.14
N ASP A 75 -9.40 3.03 8.22
CA ASP A 75 -9.54 4.15 7.29
C ASP A 75 -8.17 4.51 6.67
N ILE A 76 -8.23 5.17 5.51
CA ILE A 76 -7.03 5.65 4.81
C ILE A 76 -6.39 6.76 5.65
N GLU A 77 -5.11 6.60 5.94
CA GLU A 77 -4.26 7.58 6.59
C GLU A 77 -3.32 8.22 5.57
N HIS A 78 -3.16 9.53 5.67
CA HIS A 78 -2.17 10.29 4.93
C HIS A 78 -0.91 10.46 5.78
N ILE A 79 0.24 10.10 5.23
CA ILE A 79 1.51 10.25 5.96
C ILE A 79 1.80 11.73 6.25
N TRP A 80 1.48 12.64 5.31
CA TRP A 80 1.51 14.08 5.54
C TRP A 80 0.20 14.58 6.15
N ALA A 81 0.31 15.50 7.11
CA ALA A 81 -0.81 16.35 7.52
C ALA A 81 -1.35 17.15 6.33
N ASP A 82 -2.57 17.68 6.40
CA ASP A 82 -3.07 18.61 5.38
C ASP A 82 -2.57 20.03 5.67
N ASP A 83 -1.24 20.19 5.75
CA ASP A 83 -0.56 21.43 6.10
C ASP A 83 0.69 21.62 5.24
N TYR A 84 0.61 22.52 4.26
CA TYR A 84 1.71 22.85 3.35
C TYR A 84 2.89 23.55 4.04
N THR A 85 2.69 24.12 5.23
CA THR A 85 3.76 24.82 5.97
C THR A 85 4.62 23.89 6.81
N GLN A 86 4.20 22.63 6.97
CA GLN A 86 4.87 21.64 7.79
C GLN A 86 6.09 21.01 7.08
N GLY A 87 7.14 20.68 7.84
CA GLY A 87 8.31 19.96 7.34
C GLY A 87 9.01 20.68 6.17
N ASN A 88 9.32 19.93 5.11
CA ASN A 88 10.03 20.45 3.93
C ASN A 88 9.08 20.78 2.76
N HIS A 89 7.77 20.81 2.97
CA HIS A 89 6.80 20.90 1.88
C HIS A 89 6.97 22.18 1.02
N GLN A 90 7.26 23.33 1.64
CA GLN A 90 7.50 24.58 0.91
C GLN A 90 8.83 24.61 0.12
N GLN A 91 9.74 23.67 0.40
CA GLN A 91 10.98 23.48 -0.35
C GLN A 91 10.78 22.46 -1.49
N ASP A 92 9.96 21.45 -1.24
CA ASP A 92 9.67 20.33 -2.15
C ASP A 92 8.64 20.67 -3.24
N PHE A 93 7.72 21.59 -2.94
CA PHE A 93 6.61 21.97 -3.79
C PHE A 93 6.58 23.49 -3.95
N SER A 94 6.25 23.95 -5.16
CA SER A 94 6.16 25.39 -5.42
C SER A 94 4.84 26.00 -4.95
N THR A 95 3.78 25.19 -4.90
CA THR A 95 2.44 25.63 -4.50
C THR A 95 1.74 24.62 -3.59
N GLU A 96 0.74 25.10 -2.85
CA GLU A 96 -0.12 24.25 -2.01
C GLU A 96 -0.93 23.25 -2.85
N GLU A 97 -1.31 23.61 -4.08
CA GLU A 97 -2.00 22.70 -5.01
C GLU A 97 -1.10 21.53 -5.42
N GLU A 98 0.18 21.78 -5.73
CA GLU A 98 1.14 20.72 -6.05
C GLU A 98 1.31 19.78 -4.85
N PHE A 99 1.45 20.33 -3.65
CA PHE A 99 1.48 19.56 -2.40
C PHE A 99 0.24 18.67 -2.25
N LYS A 100 -0.98 19.22 -2.41
CA LYS A 100 -2.23 18.46 -2.30
C LYS A 100 -2.34 17.35 -3.35
N GLN A 101 -1.85 17.57 -4.56
CA GLN A 101 -1.80 16.52 -5.58
C GLN A 101 -0.86 15.39 -5.18
N PHE A 102 0.34 15.70 -4.69
CA PHE A 102 1.30 14.69 -4.23
C PHE A 102 0.82 13.96 -2.98
N ARG A 103 0.28 14.68 -1.99
CA ARG A 103 -0.28 14.13 -0.76
C ARG A 103 -1.31 13.04 -1.02
N ASN A 104 -2.11 13.18 -2.08
CA ASN A 104 -3.11 12.19 -2.46
C ASN A 104 -2.57 11.01 -3.28
N ARG A 105 -1.29 10.98 -3.64
CA ARG A 105 -0.71 9.85 -4.37
C ARG A 105 -0.62 8.61 -3.48
N PHE A 106 -0.80 7.46 -4.13
CA PHE A 106 -0.87 6.16 -3.47
C PHE A 106 0.27 5.87 -2.48
N GLY A 107 1.53 6.18 -2.83
CA GLY A 107 2.71 5.95 -1.98
C GLY A 107 2.72 6.76 -0.67
N GLY A 108 1.95 7.84 -0.61
CA GLY A 108 1.75 8.68 0.58
C GLY A 108 0.63 8.20 1.51
N LEU A 109 0.01 7.05 1.21
CA LEU A 109 -1.17 6.55 1.90
C LEU A 109 -0.91 5.19 2.56
N LEU A 110 -1.59 4.95 3.68
CA LEU A 110 -1.65 3.67 4.38
C LEU A 110 -3.04 3.48 5.00
N ILE A 111 -3.28 2.37 5.69
CA ILE A 111 -4.51 2.16 6.46
C ILE A 111 -4.20 2.06 7.95
N LEU A 112 -5.08 2.61 8.79
CA LEU A 112 -5.01 2.49 10.25
C LEU A 112 -6.40 2.29 10.82
N PRO A 113 -6.51 1.72 12.04
CA PRO A 113 -7.75 1.78 12.80
C PRO A 113 -8.23 3.23 12.95
N LYS A 114 -9.54 3.46 12.83
CA LYS A 114 -10.13 4.80 12.77
C LYS A 114 -9.82 5.67 13.99
N ASP A 115 -9.76 5.08 15.18
CA ASP A 115 -9.38 5.78 16.41
C ASP A 115 -7.91 6.25 16.39
N LYS A 116 -6.98 5.40 15.93
CA LYS A 116 -5.56 5.71 15.77
C LYS A 116 -5.36 6.80 14.75
N ASN A 117 -5.96 6.67 13.56
CA ASN A 117 -5.93 7.70 12.52
C ASN A 117 -6.40 9.05 13.08
N ARG A 118 -7.55 9.07 13.78
CA ARG A 118 -8.07 10.28 14.44
C ARG A 118 -7.16 10.82 15.54
N SER A 119 -6.36 10.00 16.20
CA SER A 119 -5.40 10.47 17.21
C SER A 119 -4.15 11.10 16.61
N LEU A 120 -3.81 10.78 15.35
CA LEU A 120 -2.66 11.33 14.66
C LEU A 120 -2.96 12.70 14.05
N GLN A 121 -4.13 12.90 13.42
CA GLN A 121 -4.55 14.20 12.84
C GLN A 121 -3.41 14.87 12.04
N ASP A 122 -3.10 16.12 12.38
CA ASP A 122 -2.11 16.99 11.74
C ASP A 122 -0.69 16.83 12.33
N MET A 123 -0.45 15.73 13.03
CA MET A 123 0.84 15.43 13.62
C MET A 123 1.93 15.32 12.55
N GLU A 124 3.09 15.92 12.84
CA GLU A 124 4.27 15.81 11.98
C GLU A 124 4.72 14.36 11.77
N TYR A 125 5.28 14.08 10.60
CA TYR A 125 5.80 12.75 10.25
C TYR A 125 6.74 12.17 11.31
N SER A 126 7.64 12.99 11.86
CA SER A 126 8.62 12.60 12.88
C SER A 126 7.98 11.98 14.13
N LYS A 127 6.75 12.39 14.45
CA LYS A 127 5.95 11.86 15.56
C LYS A 127 5.05 10.71 15.10
N LYS A 128 4.46 10.79 13.89
CA LYS A 128 3.64 9.71 13.31
C LYS A 128 4.44 8.42 13.15
N VAL A 129 5.68 8.48 12.64
CA VAL A 129 6.53 7.30 12.40
C VAL A 129 6.83 6.51 13.68
N ILE A 130 6.90 7.18 14.84
CA ILE A 130 7.05 6.53 16.14
C ILE A 130 5.79 5.72 16.47
N LYS A 131 4.60 6.26 16.18
CA LYS A 131 3.31 5.58 16.41
C LYS A 131 3.10 4.43 15.43
N TYR A 132 3.55 4.56 14.19
CA TYR A 132 3.45 3.50 13.18
C TYR A 132 4.20 2.22 13.56
N ASP A 133 5.18 2.27 14.47
CA ASP A 133 5.92 1.07 14.91
C ASP A 133 5.02 0.03 15.59
N SER A 134 3.89 0.46 16.18
CA SER A 134 2.92 -0.43 16.82
C SER A 134 1.71 -0.79 15.96
N GLU A 135 1.71 -0.42 14.67
CA GLU A 135 0.59 -0.63 13.76
C GLU A 135 0.91 -1.77 12.76
N ASN A 136 0.03 -1.97 11.77
CA ASN A 136 0.22 -3.00 10.73
C ASN A 136 1.58 -2.89 10.04
N LEU A 137 2.03 -4.00 9.45
CA LEU A 137 3.40 -4.09 8.97
C LEU A 137 3.72 -3.06 7.87
N LEU A 138 2.76 -2.73 7.00
CA LEU A 138 2.96 -1.71 5.96
C LEU A 138 3.23 -0.31 6.57
N ALA A 139 2.54 0.07 7.64
CA ALA A 139 2.83 1.31 8.37
C ALA A 139 4.19 1.21 9.09
N ARG A 140 4.43 0.08 9.77
CA ARG A 140 5.65 -0.16 10.53
C ARG A 140 6.93 -0.10 9.68
N THR A 141 6.88 -0.45 8.39
CA THR A 141 8.04 -0.35 7.46
C THR A 141 8.63 1.06 7.34
N LEU A 142 7.89 2.11 7.69
CA LEU A 142 8.41 3.48 7.74
C LEU A 142 9.43 3.68 8.88
N ASN A 143 9.31 2.90 9.96
CA ASN A 143 10.13 3.01 11.16
C ASN A 143 11.35 2.08 11.09
N LYS A 144 12.53 2.59 11.50
CA LYS A 144 13.79 1.83 11.58
C LYS A 144 13.70 0.55 12.41
N ASN A 145 12.84 0.52 13.43
CA ASN A 145 12.64 -0.64 14.30
C ASN A 145 12.07 -1.85 13.53
N CYS A 146 11.37 -1.63 12.41
CA CYS A 146 10.86 -2.72 11.57
C CYS A 146 11.97 -3.63 11.01
N TYR A 147 13.17 -3.08 10.84
CA TYR A 147 14.33 -3.74 10.22
C TYR A 147 15.28 -4.35 11.25
N SER A 148 14.93 -4.26 12.55
CA SER A 148 15.68 -4.84 13.65
C SER A 148 14.85 -5.96 14.29
N ASN A 149 15.45 -7.13 14.53
CA ASN A 149 14.80 -8.26 15.19
C ASN A 149 13.46 -8.71 14.55
N ASN A 150 13.35 -8.60 13.22
CA ASN A 150 12.17 -9.01 12.45
C ASN A 150 12.55 -10.02 11.34
N PRO A 151 13.01 -11.23 11.69
CA PRO A 151 13.69 -12.12 10.76
C PRO A 151 12.81 -12.59 9.60
N LEU A 152 11.51 -12.78 9.81
CA LEU A 152 10.59 -13.23 8.77
C LEU A 152 10.32 -12.12 7.73
N PHE A 153 10.15 -10.88 8.18
CA PHE A 153 10.06 -9.73 7.27
C PHE A 153 11.38 -9.51 6.50
N LEU A 154 12.53 -9.61 7.18
CA LEU A 154 13.83 -9.48 6.54
C LEU A 154 14.06 -10.57 5.48
N ARG A 155 13.64 -11.81 5.77
CA ARG A 155 13.65 -12.89 4.79
C ARG A 155 12.74 -12.57 3.60
N PHE A 156 11.50 -12.14 3.84
CA PHE A 156 10.56 -11.74 2.79
C PHE A 156 11.14 -10.62 1.90
N MET A 157 11.73 -9.59 2.50
CA MET A 157 12.39 -8.50 1.78
C MET A 157 13.53 -9.01 0.89
N ASN A 158 14.36 -9.92 1.41
CA ASN A 158 15.47 -10.52 0.66
C ASN A 158 14.99 -11.46 -0.46
N GLU A 159 13.94 -12.25 -0.25
CA GLU A 159 13.41 -13.15 -1.27
C GLU A 159 12.73 -12.38 -2.40
N THR A 160 11.99 -11.33 -2.04
CA THR A 160 11.22 -10.56 -3.02
C THR A 160 12.00 -9.44 -3.70
N GLN A 161 13.13 -9.02 -3.13
CA GLN A 161 13.93 -7.88 -3.56
C GLN A 161 13.12 -6.57 -3.62
N LEU A 162 12.05 -6.47 -2.82
CA LEU A 162 11.28 -5.23 -2.70
C LEU A 162 12.11 -4.18 -1.94
N PRO A 163 12.22 -2.94 -2.45
CA PRO A 163 13.10 -1.91 -1.89
C PRO A 163 12.49 -1.24 -0.65
N PHE A 164 12.10 -2.03 0.36
CA PHE A 164 11.70 -1.50 1.65
C PHE A 164 12.87 -0.79 2.33
N LYS A 165 12.60 0.38 2.90
CA LYS A 165 13.55 1.09 3.75
C LYS A 165 12.82 1.96 4.77
N PRO A 166 13.44 2.24 5.92
CA PRO A 166 12.93 3.24 6.84
C PRO A 166 13.14 4.64 6.28
N TYR A 167 12.38 5.60 6.80
CA TYR A 167 12.48 6.99 6.42
C TYR A 167 12.61 7.84 7.68
N ASP A 168 13.72 8.56 7.85
CA ASP A 168 13.87 9.51 8.98
C ASP A 168 13.07 10.80 8.74
N GLN A 169 12.93 11.17 7.47
CA GLN A 169 12.13 12.27 6.95
C GLN A 169 11.27 11.72 5.82
N PHE A 170 10.06 12.24 5.67
CA PHE A 170 9.16 11.86 4.57
C PHE A 170 8.98 13.05 3.65
N ASP A 171 9.95 13.27 2.77
CA ASP A 171 9.96 14.33 1.76
C ASP A 171 9.36 13.85 0.42
N LYS A 172 9.33 14.72 -0.59
CA LYS A 172 8.84 14.36 -1.94
C LYS A 172 9.56 13.15 -2.53
N LYS A 173 10.86 13.00 -2.26
CA LYS A 173 11.65 11.85 -2.72
C LYS A 173 11.18 10.56 -2.05
N ALA A 174 10.97 10.56 -0.74
CA ALA A 174 10.46 9.43 0.00
C ALA A 174 9.08 8.96 -0.50
N LEU A 175 8.20 9.92 -0.85
CA LEU A 175 6.91 9.60 -1.45
C LEU A 175 7.05 8.92 -2.81
N ILE A 176 7.93 9.42 -3.69
CA ILE A 176 8.18 8.82 -5.01
C ILE A 176 8.77 7.41 -4.88
N GLU A 177 9.71 7.22 -3.96
CA GLU A 177 10.29 5.90 -3.67
C GLU A 177 9.22 4.92 -3.16
N ARG A 178 8.32 5.35 -2.27
CA ARG A 178 7.18 4.52 -1.84
C ARG A 178 6.17 4.25 -2.95
N GLN A 179 5.93 5.21 -3.85
CA GLN A 179 5.07 5.00 -5.01
C GLN A 179 5.61 3.84 -5.87
N SER A 180 6.92 3.85 -6.12
CA SER A 180 7.61 2.77 -6.85
C SER A 180 7.55 1.44 -6.09
N LEU A 181 7.84 1.43 -4.79
CA LEU A 181 7.70 0.24 -3.95
C LEU A 181 6.28 -0.34 -4.02
N TYR A 182 5.26 0.51 -3.91
CA TYR A 182 3.87 0.08 -3.96
C TYR A 182 3.51 -0.57 -5.30
N LYS A 183 3.96 0.02 -6.42
CA LYS A 183 3.82 -0.57 -7.75
C LYS A 183 4.45 -1.96 -7.83
N GLU A 184 5.65 -2.15 -7.31
CA GLU A 184 6.32 -3.45 -7.31
C GLU A 184 5.64 -4.48 -6.39
N ILE A 185 5.07 -4.05 -5.26
CA ILE A 185 4.23 -4.91 -4.42
C ILE A 185 2.99 -5.36 -5.21
N CYS A 186 2.30 -4.42 -5.87
CA CYS A 186 1.13 -4.70 -6.68
C CYS A 186 1.43 -5.71 -7.81
N LYS A 187 2.58 -5.57 -8.49
CA LYS A 187 3.03 -6.54 -9.51
C LYS A 187 3.22 -7.94 -8.96
N LYS A 188 3.68 -8.08 -7.71
CA LYS A 188 3.80 -9.40 -7.06
C LYS A 188 2.45 -9.97 -6.65
N ILE A 189 1.51 -9.13 -6.17
CA ILE A 189 0.17 -9.58 -5.76
C ILE A 189 -0.62 -10.06 -6.99
N TRP A 190 -0.60 -9.27 -8.06
CA TRP A 190 -1.39 -9.51 -9.28
C TRP A 190 -0.53 -10.03 -10.44
N ASP A 191 0.49 -10.83 -10.13
CA ASP A 191 1.31 -11.50 -11.15
C ASP A 191 0.46 -12.53 -11.90
N VAL A 192 0.26 -12.29 -13.20
CA VAL A 192 -0.55 -13.13 -14.09
C VAL A 192 0.01 -14.55 -14.19
N ASN A 193 1.33 -14.72 -14.03
CA ASN A 193 1.97 -16.04 -14.08
C ASN A 193 1.50 -16.96 -12.93
N LYS A 194 0.98 -16.40 -11.83
CA LYS A 194 0.40 -17.19 -10.74
C LYS A 194 -0.85 -17.95 -11.17
N ILE A 195 -1.57 -17.48 -12.19
CA ILE A 195 -2.72 -18.20 -12.74
C ILE A 195 -2.26 -19.55 -13.31
N ASP A 196 -1.14 -19.56 -14.05
CA ASP A 196 -0.59 -20.78 -14.63
C ASP A 196 -0.05 -21.72 -13.56
N LEU A 197 0.59 -21.19 -12.51
CA LEU A 197 1.06 -22.00 -11.38
C LEU A 197 -0.10 -22.70 -10.66
N LEU A 198 -1.22 -21.99 -10.44
CA LEU A 198 -2.42 -22.55 -9.81
C LEU A 198 -3.19 -23.52 -10.72
N ALA A 199 -3.10 -23.32 -12.04
CA ALA A 199 -3.75 -24.21 -13.00
C ALA A 199 -3.03 -25.57 -13.11
N ASN A 200 -1.72 -25.59 -12.85
CA ASN A 200 -0.86 -26.76 -12.98
C ASN A 200 -0.52 -27.44 -11.63
N SER A 201 -0.98 -26.91 -10.49
CA SER A 201 -0.80 -27.48 -9.15
C SER A 201 -1.84 -28.54 -8.83
#